data_AF-A0A6M3J8J5-F1
#
_entry.id   AF-A0A6M3J8J5-F1
#
_cell.length_a   1.000
_cell.length_b   1.000
_cell.length_c   1.000
_cell.angle_alpha   90.00
_cell.angle_beta   90.00
_cell.angle_gamma   90.00
#
_symmetry.space_group_name_H-M   'P 1'
#
loop_
_entity.id
_entity.type
_entity.pdbx_description
1 polymer ?
#
loop_
_entity_poly.entity_id
_entity_poly.type
_entity_poly.pdbx_seq_one_letter_code
_entity_poly.pdbx_strand_id
1 'polypeptide(L)'
;MVAWLKLLPAWAWAAAAGLLLALVVGGVQEIRVSGAQAAAATARAALADYKKEIAERDRQGAIAALQETKRRLALIDEVETDAQQQTAAARNDADAAGTAIERLQQRLAAAELRAREAGNAITAQLGQAAEAAARMRADVLSRVGAAAGLYAGVADERGIAGTACERAYDGVAKGG
;
A
#
# COMPACT_ATOMS: atom_id res chain seq x y z
N MET A 1 -10.84 93.90 -14.46
CA MET A 1 -11.91 93.00 -13.97
C MET A 1 -11.83 92.83 -12.45
N VAL A 2 -11.98 93.91 -11.67
CA VAL A 2 -11.86 93.84 -10.18
C VAL A 2 -12.97 94.64 -9.46
N ALA A 3 -13.90 95.26 -10.20
CA ALA A 3 -14.97 96.10 -9.62
C ALA A 3 -16.13 95.29 -9.00
N TRP A 4 -16.26 94.00 -9.33
CA TRP A 4 -17.34 93.13 -8.81
C TRP A 4 -17.03 92.51 -7.44
N LEU A 5 -15.76 92.47 -7.01
CA LEU A 5 -15.38 91.89 -5.71
C LEU A 5 -15.93 92.68 -4.51
N LYS A 6 -16.32 93.95 -4.71
CA LYS A 6 -16.88 94.82 -3.66
C LYS A 6 -18.40 94.72 -3.49
N LEU A 7 -19.09 93.96 -4.35
CA LEU A 7 -20.54 93.72 -4.27
C LEU A 7 -20.92 92.45 -3.48
N LEU A 8 -19.94 91.62 -3.13
CA LEU A 8 -20.17 90.37 -2.42
C LEU A 8 -20.28 90.64 -0.91
N PRO A 9 -21.41 90.29 -0.27
CA PRO A 9 -21.57 90.45 1.18
C PRO A 9 -20.56 89.59 1.93
N ALA A 10 -20.12 90.04 3.11
CA ALA A 10 -19.04 89.40 3.88
C ALA A 10 -19.29 87.90 4.17
N TRP A 11 -20.55 87.47 4.27
CA TRP A 11 -20.92 86.06 4.46
C TRP A 11 -20.57 85.17 3.25
N ALA A 12 -20.53 85.73 2.03
CA ALA A 12 -20.18 84.99 0.82
C ALA A 12 -18.70 84.59 0.80
N TRP A 13 -17.82 85.44 1.32
CA TRP A 13 -16.41 85.11 1.54
C TRP A 13 -16.22 84.03 2.61
N ALA A 14 -17.00 84.08 3.69
CA ALA A 14 -16.99 83.03 4.72
C ALA A 14 -17.49 81.68 4.17
N ALA A 15 -18.54 81.69 3.33
CA ALA A 15 -19.05 80.49 2.68
C ALA A 15 -18.04 79.91 1.67
N ALA A 16 -17.38 80.76 0.87
CA ALA A 16 -16.34 80.33 -0.06
C ALA A 16 -15.12 79.75 0.68
N ALA A 17 -14.71 80.36 1.79
CA ALA A 17 -13.63 79.84 2.65
C ALA A 17 -14.00 78.48 3.27
N GLY A 18 -15.24 78.33 3.76
CA GLY A 18 -15.73 77.06 4.31
C GLY A 18 -15.77 75.94 3.27
N LEU A 19 -16.19 76.25 2.03
CA LEU A 19 -16.23 75.28 0.93
C LEU A 19 -14.83 74.87 0.49
N LEU A 20 -13.88 75.81 0.42
CA LEU A 20 -12.47 75.51 0.19
C LEU A 20 -11.89 74.60 1.28
N LEU A 21 -12.20 74.89 2.55
CA LEU A 21 -11.74 74.08 3.67
C LEU A 21 -12.30 72.65 3.60
N ALA A 22 -13.58 72.49 3.26
CA ALA A 22 -14.21 71.19 3.09
C ALA A 22 -13.57 70.37 1.95
N LEU A 23 -13.23 71.00 0.82
CA LEU A 23 -12.51 70.35 -0.28
C LEU A 23 -11.10 69.91 0.12
N VAL A 24 -10.37 70.76 0.85
CA VAL A 24 -9.02 70.43 1.35
C VAL A 24 -9.09 69.26 2.34
N VAL A 25 -10.02 69.29 3.29
CA VAL A 25 -10.20 68.20 4.26
C VAL A 25 -10.64 66.91 3.57
N GLY A 26 -11.58 66.97 2.63
CA GLY A 26 -12.03 65.83 1.83
C GLY A 26 -10.89 65.20 1.02
N GLY A 27 -10.08 66.02 0.34
CA GLY A 27 -8.92 65.56 -0.41
C GLY A 27 -7.84 64.93 0.48
N VAL A 28 -7.58 65.50 1.66
CA VAL A 28 -6.63 64.91 2.63
C VAL A 28 -7.14 63.57 3.16
N GLN A 29 -8.45 63.42 3.42
CA GLN A 29 -9.04 62.16 3.84
C GLN A 29 -8.99 61.09 2.73
N GLU A 30 -9.22 61.46 1.48
CA GLU A 30 -9.12 60.55 0.33
C GLU A 30 -7.69 60.03 0.13
N ILE A 31 -6.67 60.88 0.28
CA ILE A 31 -5.25 60.48 0.24
C ILE A 31 -4.92 59.49 1.37
N ARG A 32 -5.42 59.74 2.59
CA ARG A 32 -5.24 58.82 3.73
C ARG A 32 -5.89 57.46 3.47
N VAL A 33 -7.13 57.45 2.98
CA VAL A 33 -7.91 56.23 2.76
C VAL A 33 -7.33 55.42 1.59
N SER A 34 -6.97 56.07 0.48
CA SER A 34 -6.31 55.42 -0.65
C SER A 34 -4.94 54.85 -0.27
N GLY A 35 -4.15 55.57 0.54
CA GLY A 35 -2.90 55.06 1.10
C GLY A 35 -3.11 53.83 2.01
N ALA A 36 -4.13 53.86 2.85
CA ALA A 36 -4.50 52.72 3.70
C ALA A 36 -4.98 51.50 2.88
N GLN A 37 -5.76 51.74 1.81
CA GLN A 37 -6.19 50.69 0.89
C GLN A 37 -5.03 50.11 0.10
N ALA A 38 -4.08 50.92 -0.34
CA ALA A 38 -2.86 50.47 -1.02
C ALA A 38 -2.00 49.60 -0.09
N ALA A 39 -1.81 50.02 1.17
CA ALA A 39 -1.11 49.22 2.17
C ALA A 39 -1.83 47.90 2.50
N ALA A 40 -3.17 47.91 2.53
CA ALA A 40 -3.95 46.68 2.69
C ALA A 40 -3.86 45.76 1.46
N ALA A 41 -3.79 46.32 0.25
CA ALA A 41 -3.65 45.57 -0.99
C ALA A 41 -2.27 44.89 -1.08
N THR A 42 -1.19 45.60 -0.73
CA THR A 42 0.16 45.02 -0.69
C THR A 42 0.28 43.93 0.36
N ALA A 43 -0.30 44.13 1.56
CA ALA A 43 -0.33 43.11 2.61
C ALA A 43 -1.10 41.84 2.18
N ARG A 44 -2.24 42.01 1.49
CA ARG A 44 -3.02 40.88 0.95
C ARG A 44 -2.27 40.15 -0.16
N ALA A 45 -1.60 40.89 -1.05
CA ALA A 45 -0.78 40.30 -2.12
C ALA A 45 0.38 39.49 -1.54
N ALA A 46 1.12 40.04 -0.58
CA ALA A 46 2.22 39.34 0.09
C ALA A 46 1.73 38.05 0.79
N LEU A 47 0.55 38.09 1.43
CA LEU A 47 -0.04 36.90 2.06
C LEU A 47 -0.52 35.87 1.03
N ALA A 48 -1.03 36.30 -0.12
CA ALA A 48 -1.40 35.41 -1.22
C ALA A 48 -0.17 34.72 -1.82
N ASP A 49 0.92 35.46 -2.05
CA ASP A 49 2.18 34.94 -2.56
C ASP A 49 2.81 33.95 -1.57
N TYR A 50 2.83 34.28 -0.27
CA TYR A 50 3.33 33.38 0.77
C TYR A 50 2.54 32.06 0.83
N LYS A 51 1.20 32.13 0.77
CA LYS A 51 0.34 30.93 0.73
C LYS A 51 0.62 30.08 -0.51
N LYS A 52 0.86 30.71 -1.66
CA LYS A 52 1.20 30.01 -2.90
C LYS A 52 2.54 29.31 -2.79
N GLU A 53 3.55 29.97 -2.21
CA GLU A 53 4.87 29.37 -1.99
C GLU A 53 4.78 28.15 -1.07
N ILE A 54 4.04 28.24 0.04
CA ILE A 54 3.80 27.08 0.93
C ILE A 54 3.08 25.97 0.16
N ALA A 55 1.99 26.28 -0.55
CA ALA A 55 1.23 25.28 -1.28
C ALA A 55 2.09 24.54 -2.34
N GLU A 56 3.00 25.26 -3.00
CA GLU A 56 3.92 24.66 -3.96
C GLU A 56 4.96 23.77 -3.27
N ARG A 57 5.54 24.21 -2.15
CA ARG A 57 6.46 23.40 -1.36
C ARG A 57 5.80 22.14 -0.79
N ASP A 58 4.59 22.28 -0.27
CA ASP A 58 3.80 21.16 0.24
C ASP A 58 3.47 20.17 -0.88
N ARG A 59 3.11 20.68 -2.07
CA ARG A 59 2.86 19.84 -3.25
C ARG A 59 4.11 19.06 -3.66
N GLN A 60 5.28 19.71 -3.70
CA GLN A 60 6.54 19.05 -4.04
C GLN A 60 6.92 18.00 -3.00
N GLY A 61 6.78 18.32 -1.70
CA GLY A 61 7.00 17.37 -0.61
C GLY A 61 6.06 16.17 -0.67
N ALA A 62 4.77 16.40 -0.95
CA ALA A 62 3.79 15.34 -1.11
C ALA A 62 4.10 14.43 -2.31
N ILE A 63 4.52 14.99 -3.45
CA ILE A 63 4.90 14.20 -4.63
C ILE A 63 6.13 13.33 -4.31
N ALA A 64 7.15 13.88 -3.65
CA ALA A 64 8.34 13.13 -3.27
C ALA A 64 8.01 11.98 -2.29
N ALA A 65 7.17 12.25 -1.28
CA ALA A 65 6.70 11.23 -0.34
C ALA A 65 5.89 10.12 -1.03
N LEU A 66 5.02 10.48 -1.99
CA LEU A 66 4.26 9.53 -2.79
C LEU A 66 5.16 8.68 -3.71
N GLN A 67 6.19 9.27 -4.30
CA GLN A 67 7.15 8.54 -5.14
C GLN A 67 7.92 7.49 -4.33
N GLU A 68 8.40 7.85 -3.15
CA GLU A 68 9.08 6.92 -2.25
C GLU A 68 8.13 5.81 -1.77
N THR A 69 6.89 6.15 -1.43
CA THR A 69 5.88 5.17 -1.06
C THR A 69 5.59 4.21 -2.22
N LYS A 70 5.43 4.72 -3.44
CA LYS A 70 5.24 3.89 -4.65
C LYS A 70 6.42 2.95 -4.89
N ARG A 71 7.65 3.44 -4.70
CA ARG A 71 8.86 2.62 -4.85
C ARG A 71 8.85 1.46 -3.84
N ARG A 72 8.54 1.72 -2.57
CA ARG A 72 8.44 0.68 -1.53
C ARG A 72 7.33 -0.33 -1.85
N LEU A 73 6.17 0.14 -2.29
CA LEU A 73 5.06 -0.73 -2.67
C LEU A 73 5.41 -1.61 -3.86
N ALA A 74 6.10 -1.09 -4.87
CA ALA A 74 6.53 -1.89 -6.03
C ALA A 74 7.47 -3.04 -5.63
N LEU A 75 8.40 -2.79 -4.71
CA LEU A 75 9.29 -3.83 -4.19
C LEU A 75 8.52 -4.90 -3.39
N ILE A 76 7.55 -4.49 -2.58
CA ILE A 76 6.71 -5.42 -1.82
C ILE A 76 5.85 -6.27 -2.78
N ASP A 77 5.27 -5.65 -3.81
CA ASP A 77 4.44 -6.32 -4.82
C ASP A 77 5.23 -7.37 -5.62
N GLU A 78 6.49 -7.07 -5.96
CA GLU A 78 7.40 -8.02 -6.61
C GLU A 78 7.69 -9.23 -5.71
N VAL A 79 8.00 -8.97 -4.43
CA VAL A 79 8.24 -10.03 -3.44
C VAL A 79 6.99 -10.88 -3.19
N GLU A 80 5.82 -10.25 -3.11
CA GLU A 80 4.55 -10.95 -2.97
C GLU A 80 4.26 -11.83 -4.18
N THR A 81 4.45 -11.30 -5.38
CA THR A 81 4.25 -12.05 -6.63
C THR A 81 5.16 -13.27 -6.70
N ASP A 82 6.44 -13.12 -6.37
CA ASP A 82 7.37 -14.24 -6.34
C ASP A 82 7.01 -15.26 -5.25
N ALA A 83 6.63 -14.82 -4.06
CA ALA A 83 6.17 -15.71 -2.99
C ALA A 83 4.90 -16.50 -3.39
N GLN A 84 3.96 -15.86 -4.09
CA GLN A 84 2.77 -16.52 -4.65
C GLN A 84 3.15 -17.57 -5.70
N GLN A 85 4.11 -17.27 -6.58
CA GLN A 85 4.61 -18.24 -7.57
C GLN A 85 5.28 -19.44 -6.90
N GLN A 86 6.13 -19.22 -5.89
CA GLN A 86 6.77 -20.29 -5.14
C GLN A 86 5.75 -21.16 -4.41
N THR A 87 4.72 -20.54 -3.81
CA THR A 87 3.63 -21.26 -3.13
C THR A 87 2.84 -22.11 -4.13
N ALA A 88 2.54 -21.57 -5.31
CA ALA A 88 1.85 -22.31 -6.37
C ALA A 88 2.68 -23.50 -6.87
N ALA A 89 3.99 -23.32 -7.06
CA ALA A 89 4.90 -24.39 -7.44
C ALA A 89 4.95 -25.50 -6.39
N ALA A 90 5.14 -25.15 -5.11
CA ALA A 90 5.16 -26.11 -4.01
C ALA A 90 3.85 -26.89 -3.90
N ARG A 91 2.69 -26.23 -4.10
CA ARG A 91 1.38 -26.89 -4.13
C ARG A 91 1.26 -27.87 -5.30
N ASN A 92 1.67 -27.47 -6.50
CA ASN A 92 1.64 -28.35 -7.67
C ASN A 92 2.53 -29.59 -7.48
N ASP A 93 3.71 -29.42 -6.90
CA ASP A 93 4.62 -30.51 -6.60
C ASP A 93 4.04 -31.46 -5.54
N ALA A 94 3.40 -30.90 -4.50
CA ALA A 94 2.70 -31.68 -3.48
C ALA A 94 1.53 -32.48 -4.06
N ASP A 95 0.72 -31.87 -4.94
CA ASP A 95 -0.41 -32.55 -5.61
C ASP A 95 0.08 -33.66 -6.55
N ALA A 96 1.18 -33.42 -7.29
CA ALA A 96 1.80 -34.43 -8.14
C ALA A 96 2.33 -35.61 -7.33
N ALA A 97 2.99 -35.34 -6.20
CA ALA A 97 3.46 -36.36 -5.26
C ALA A 97 2.29 -37.15 -4.65
N GLY A 98 1.23 -36.47 -4.21
CA GLY A 98 0.01 -37.09 -3.68
C GLY A 98 -0.63 -38.04 -4.69
N THR A 99 -0.79 -37.59 -5.93
CA THR A 99 -1.33 -38.41 -7.02
C THR A 99 -0.43 -39.63 -7.30
N ALA A 100 0.89 -39.48 -7.26
CA ALA A 100 1.82 -40.60 -7.44
C ALA A 100 1.70 -41.63 -6.31
N ILE A 101 1.56 -41.18 -5.07
CA ILE A 101 1.34 -42.05 -3.89
C ILE A 101 0.03 -42.82 -4.03
N GLU A 102 -1.07 -42.16 -4.40
CA GLU A 102 -2.37 -42.82 -4.61
C GLU A 102 -2.29 -43.93 -5.67
N ARG A 103 -1.64 -43.66 -6.80
CA ARG A 103 -1.43 -44.68 -7.84
C ARG A 103 -0.62 -45.87 -7.33
N LEU A 104 0.41 -45.63 -6.52
CA LEU A 104 1.22 -46.70 -5.92
C LEU A 104 0.38 -47.53 -4.94
N GLN A 105 -0.46 -46.89 -4.12
CA GLN A 105 -1.37 -47.59 -3.20
C GLN A 105 -2.37 -48.47 -3.96
N GLN A 106 -2.96 -47.97 -5.05
CA GLN A 106 -3.86 -48.76 -5.91
C GLN A 106 -3.15 -49.97 -6.53
N ARG A 107 -1.92 -49.79 -7.03
CA ARG A 107 -1.11 -50.89 -7.60
C ARG A 107 -0.76 -51.93 -6.55
N LEU A 108 -0.43 -51.51 -5.33
CA LEU A 108 -0.14 -52.41 -4.22
C LEU A 108 -1.38 -53.22 -3.84
N ALA A 109 -2.54 -52.57 -3.67
CA ALA A 109 -3.81 -53.25 -3.37
C ALA A 109 -4.19 -54.28 -4.46
N ALA A 110 -4.02 -53.93 -5.73
CA ALA A 110 -4.26 -54.85 -6.84
C ALA A 110 -3.27 -56.02 -6.90
N ALA A 111 -2.02 -55.83 -6.43
CA ALA A 111 -1.04 -56.89 -6.32
C ALA A 111 -1.33 -57.84 -5.15
N GLU A 112 -1.75 -57.30 -4.01
CA GLU A 112 -2.18 -58.08 -2.84
C GLU A 112 -3.38 -58.97 -3.16
N LEU A 113 -4.38 -58.45 -3.87
CA LEU A 113 -5.55 -59.22 -4.28
C LEU A 113 -5.17 -60.44 -5.15
N ARG A 114 -4.31 -60.22 -6.16
CA ARG A 114 -3.81 -61.30 -7.05
C ARG A 114 -2.99 -62.34 -6.28
N ALA A 115 -2.19 -61.93 -5.30
CA ALA A 115 -1.40 -62.86 -4.50
C ALA A 115 -2.29 -63.80 -3.66
N ARG A 116 -3.44 -63.32 -3.18
CA ARG A 116 -4.41 -64.13 -2.42
C ARG A 116 -5.13 -65.16 -3.29
N GLU A 117 -5.50 -64.78 -4.50
CA GLU A 117 -6.19 -65.68 -5.45
C GLU A 117 -5.31 -66.87 -5.88
N ALA A 118 -3.98 -66.76 -5.77
CA ALA A 118 -3.03 -67.79 -6.18
C ALA A 118 -2.60 -68.78 -5.06
N GLY A 119 -3.12 -68.68 -3.83
CA GLY A 119 -2.59 -69.39 -2.64
C GLY A 119 -3.22 -70.77 -2.30
N ASN A 120 -2.39 -71.72 -1.83
CA ASN A 120 -2.75 -73.09 -1.40
C ASN A 120 -2.95 -73.20 0.14
N ALA A 121 -3.85 -74.07 0.64
CA ALA A 121 -4.43 -73.97 1.99
C ALA A 121 -3.50 -74.13 3.21
N ILE A 122 -2.42 -74.93 3.14
CA ILE A 122 -1.49 -75.16 4.28
C ILE A 122 -0.44 -74.05 4.37
N THR A 123 0.02 -73.53 3.25
CA THR A 123 0.84 -72.31 3.16
C THR A 123 0.03 -71.06 3.48
N ALA A 124 -1.30 -71.09 3.34
CA ALA A 124 -2.17 -69.97 3.64
C ALA A 124 -2.15 -69.55 5.13
N GLN A 125 -2.02 -70.49 6.08
CA GLN A 125 -2.01 -70.16 7.52
C GLN A 125 -0.71 -69.46 7.95
N LEU A 126 0.45 -69.97 7.52
CA LEU A 126 1.76 -69.34 7.73
C LEU A 126 1.87 -68.04 6.92
N GLY A 127 1.29 -68.00 5.73
CA GLY A 127 1.15 -66.81 4.90
C GLY A 127 0.31 -65.73 5.58
N GLN A 128 -0.81 -66.06 6.22
CA GLN A 128 -1.71 -65.10 6.87
C GLN A 128 -1.01 -64.28 7.98
N ALA A 129 -0.20 -64.92 8.82
CA ALA A 129 0.52 -64.23 9.89
C ALA A 129 1.59 -63.27 9.32
N ALA A 130 2.34 -63.72 8.30
CA ALA A 130 3.31 -62.89 7.60
C ALA A 130 2.64 -61.72 6.86
N GLU A 131 1.49 -61.97 6.23
CA GLU A 131 0.69 -60.98 5.51
C GLU A 131 0.07 -59.95 6.45
N ALA A 132 -0.40 -60.35 7.64
CA ALA A 132 -0.88 -59.43 8.67
C ALA A 132 0.23 -58.50 9.17
N ALA A 133 1.43 -59.03 9.38
CA ALA A 133 2.59 -58.23 9.77
C ALA A 133 3.08 -57.31 8.62
N ALA A 134 2.93 -57.72 7.37
CA ALA A 134 3.22 -56.87 6.21
C ALA A 134 2.21 -55.73 6.07
N ARG A 135 0.90 -56.02 6.22
CA ARG A 135 -0.18 -55.02 6.19
C ARG A 135 -0.03 -53.97 7.29
N MET A 136 0.29 -54.39 8.52
CA MET A 136 0.52 -53.45 9.61
C MET A 136 1.69 -52.51 9.31
N ARG A 137 2.81 -53.02 8.77
CA ARG A 137 3.94 -52.18 8.35
C ARG A 137 3.56 -51.23 7.22
N ALA A 138 2.79 -51.69 6.24
CA ALA A 138 2.31 -50.85 5.14
C ALA A 138 1.36 -49.74 5.64
N ASP A 139 0.45 -50.05 6.56
CA ASP A 139 -0.43 -49.06 7.20
C ASP A 139 0.37 -48.01 7.98
N VAL A 140 1.30 -48.44 8.83
CA VAL A 140 2.16 -47.53 9.60
C VAL A 140 2.98 -46.64 8.67
N LEU A 141 3.62 -47.20 7.63
CA LEU A 141 4.39 -46.42 6.66
C LEU A 141 3.51 -45.43 5.89
N SER A 142 2.27 -45.82 5.55
CA SER A 142 1.30 -44.94 4.91
C SER A 142 0.93 -43.76 5.81
N ARG A 143 0.64 -44.01 7.09
CA ARG A 143 0.29 -42.98 8.08
C ARG A 143 1.47 -42.04 8.38
N VAL A 144 2.68 -42.59 8.48
CA VAL A 144 3.91 -41.79 8.64
C VAL A 144 4.16 -40.93 7.41
N GLY A 145 3.98 -41.47 6.20
CA GLY A 145 4.09 -40.72 4.95
C GLY A 145 3.08 -39.57 4.88
N ALA A 146 1.82 -39.81 5.25
CA ALA A 146 0.79 -38.77 5.32
C ALA A 146 1.14 -37.67 6.33
N ALA A 147 1.62 -38.04 7.51
CA ALA A 147 2.07 -37.08 8.52
C ALA A 147 3.28 -36.27 8.03
N ALA A 148 4.26 -36.92 7.40
CA ALA A 148 5.44 -36.26 6.83
C ALA A 148 5.05 -35.25 5.74
N GLY A 149 4.08 -35.59 4.89
CA GLY A 149 3.54 -34.68 3.87
C GLY A 149 2.88 -33.44 4.48
N LEU A 150 2.08 -33.60 5.54
CA LEU A 150 1.49 -32.47 6.27
C LEU A 150 2.56 -31.56 6.87
N TYR A 151 3.59 -32.12 7.50
CA TYR A 151 4.69 -31.32 8.05
C TYR A 151 5.52 -30.63 6.97
N ALA A 152 5.76 -31.29 5.84
CA ALA A 152 6.44 -30.69 4.70
C ALA A 152 5.65 -29.50 4.15
N GLY A 153 4.32 -29.64 3.95
CA GLY A 153 3.48 -28.53 3.50
C GLY A 153 3.51 -27.32 4.44
N VAL A 154 3.44 -27.56 5.76
CA VAL A 154 3.56 -26.48 6.76
C VAL A 154 4.97 -25.86 6.74
N ALA A 155 6.00 -26.66 6.54
CA ALA A 155 7.38 -26.17 6.45
C ALA A 155 7.60 -25.31 5.20
N ASP A 156 7.05 -25.72 4.04
CA ASP A 156 7.12 -24.97 2.80
C ASP A 156 6.37 -23.63 2.91
N GLU A 157 5.15 -23.63 3.44
CA GLU A 157 4.39 -22.40 3.66
C GLU A 157 5.14 -21.41 4.56
N ARG A 158 5.71 -21.91 5.68
CA ARG A 158 6.48 -21.07 6.60
C ARG A 158 7.80 -20.61 6.00
N GLY A 159 8.48 -21.46 5.23
CA GLY A 159 9.73 -21.14 4.55
C GLY A 159 9.54 -20.07 3.50
N ILE A 160 8.51 -20.20 2.66
CA ILE A 160 8.17 -19.21 1.64
C ILE A 160 7.77 -17.89 2.30
N ALA A 161 6.91 -17.92 3.31
CA ALA A 161 6.52 -16.70 4.05
C ALA A 161 7.73 -16.03 4.71
N GLY A 162 8.61 -16.80 5.35
CA GLY A 162 9.82 -16.28 6.00
C GLY A 162 10.78 -15.63 5.02
N THR A 163 11.10 -16.32 3.92
CA THR A 163 12.00 -15.77 2.89
C THR A 163 11.38 -14.56 2.18
N ALA A 164 10.06 -14.51 2.01
CA ALA A 164 9.36 -13.32 1.51
C ALA A 164 9.50 -12.15 2.48
N CYS A 165 9.31 -12.36 3.79
CA CYS A 165 9.50 -11.31 4.80
C CYS A 165 10.95 -10.78 4.81
N GLU A 166 11.94 -11.66 4.74
CA GLU A 166 13.36 -11.27 4.68
C GLU A 166 13.65 -10.44 3.43
N ARG A 167 13.16 -10.86 2.26
CA ARG A 167 13.36 -10.14 1.00
C ARG A 167 12.65 -8.79 0.96
N ALA A 168 11.42 -8.71 1.48
CA ALA A 168 10.70 -7.45 1.61
C ALA A 168 11.43 -6.48 2.54
N TYR A 169 11.92 -6.97 3.68
CA TYR A 169 12.71 -6.16 4.62
C TYR A 169 13.99 -5.66 3.97
N ASP A 170 14.76 -6.55 3.32
CA ASP A 170 16.00 -6.19 2.62
C ASP A 170 15.76 -5.17 1.50
N GLY A 171 14.68 -5.32 0.74
CA GLY A 171 14.30 -4.38 -0.33
C GLY A 171 13.99 -2.99 0.20
N VAL A 172 13.28 -2.89 1.32
CA VAL A 172 12.95 -1.61 1.96
C VAL A 172 14.16 -1.01 2.69
N ALA A 173 14.98 -1.83 3.36
CA ALA A 173 16.10 -1.38 4.18
C ALA A 173 17.34 -0.97 3.36
N LYS A 174 17.63 -1.67 2.25
CA LYS A 174 18.76 -1.36 1.36
C LYS A 174 18.39 -0.35 0.25
N GLY A 175 17.10 -0.08 0.08
CA GLY A 175 16.59 0.86 -0.92
C GLY A 175 16.58 2.33 -0.48
N GLY A 176 16.63 2.62 0.83
CA GLY A 176 16.75 3.98 1.37
C GLY A 176 18.19 4.47 1.43
#